data_AF-A0A9D4KPA7-F1
#
_entry.id   AF-A0A9D4KPA7-F1
#
_cell.length_a   1.000
_cell.length_b   1.000
_cell.length_c   1.000
_cell.angle_alpha   90.00
_cell.angle_beta   90.00
_cell.angle_gamma   90.00
#
_symmetry.space_group_name_H-M   'P 1'
#
loop_
_entity.id
_entity.type
_entity.pdbx_description
1 polymer ?
#
loop_
_entity_poly.entity_id
_entity_poly.type
_entity_poly.pdbx_seq_one_letter_code
_entity_poly.pdbx_strand_id
1 'polypeptide(L)'
;MKQQDMTLEQLREYDGKGPEGRILLAANGKIFDVTRGKRFYGPGGPYGLFAGRDASRALATFSMTEDVFRNEYDDLSDLTSMQMESVREWEMQFTEKYDYVGRLLKPGEQPRDYTDTEDEQSEDQKDKSESEKKTD
;
A
#
# COMPACT_ATOMS: atom_id res chain seq x y z
N MET A 1 -11.84 -5.99 8.46
CA MET A 1 -12.15 -6.48 7.09
C MET A 1 -11.60 -7.90 6.96
N LYS A 2 -12.09 -8.74 6.04
CA LYS A 2 -11.35 -9.97 5.68
C LYS A 2 -10.12 -9.57 4.87
N GLN A 3 -9.04 -10.33 4.96
CA GLN A 3 -7.89 -10.11 4.10
C GLN A 3 -8.26 -10.39 2.65
N GLN A 4 -7.79 -9.52 1.77
CA GLN A 4 -8.09 -9.55 0.34
C GLN A 4 -7.07 -8.69 -0.43
N ASP A 5 -6.48 -9.27 -1.46
CA ASP A 5 -5.74 -8.54 -2.48
C ASP A 5 -6.70 -7.72 -3.35
N MET A 6 -6.29 -6.51 -3.75
CA MET A 6 -7.12 -5.63 -4.56
C MET A 6 -6.36 -5.02 -5.72
N THR A 7 -7.06 -4.77 -6.82
CA THR A 7 -6.58 -3.85 -7.86
C THR A 7 -6.72 -2.40 -7.38
N LEU A 8 -6.04 -1.47 -8.05
CA LEU A 8 -6.20 -0.04 -7.75
C LEU A 8 -7.65 0.44 -7.93
N GLU A 9 -8.36 -0.10 -8.91
CA GLU A 9 -9.77 0.22 -9.14
C GLU A 9 -10.65 -0.21 -7.96
N GLN A 10 -10.45 -1.42 -7.44
CA GLN A 10 -11.17 -1.91 -6.26
C GLN A 10 -10.82 -1.11 -5.01
N LEU A 11 -9.56 -0.68 -4.86
CA LEU A 11 -9.11 0.11 -3.72
C LEU A 11 -9.83 1.47 -3.62
N ARG A 12 -10.19 2.09 -4.76
CA ARG A 12 -10.85 3.40 -4.81
C ARG A 12 -12.20 3.48 -4.13
N GLU A 13 -12.90 2.36 -4.03
CA GLU A 13 -14.20 2.29 -3.36
C GLU A 13 -14.11 2.57 -1.85
N TYR A 14 -12.89 2.55 -1.30
CA TYR A 14 -12.62 2.74 0.12
C TYR A 14 -11.98 4.10 0.42
N ASP A 15 -12.62 5.17 -0.05
CA ASP A 15 -12.18 6.57 0.17
C ASP A 15 -12.82 7.24 1.40
N GLY A 16 -13.59 6.48 2.19
CA GLY A 16 -14.32 6.98 3.36
C GLY A 16 -15.66 7.66 3.09
N LYS A 17 -16.11 7.75 1.83
CA LYS A 17 -17.42 8.33 1.45
C LYS A 17 -18.52 7.29 1.28
N GLY A 18 -18.17 6.01 1.16
CA GLY A 18 -19.13 4.90 1.07
C GLY A 18 -19.96 4.73 2.35
N PRO A 19 -21.01 3.87 2.31
CA PRO A 19 -21.97 3.70 3.41
C PRO A 19 -21.32 3.20 4.72
N GLU A 20 -20.30 2.36 4.62
CA GLU A 20 -19.54 1.90 5.79
C GLU A 20 -18.44 2.90 6.23
N GLY A 21 -18.18 3.92 5.41
CA GLY A 21 -17.17 4.95 5.69
C GLY A 21 -15.75 4.40 5.87
N ARG A 22 -15.45 3.22 5.32
CA ARG A 22 -14.13 2.60 5.38
C ARG A 22 -13.12 3.35 4.52
N ILE A 23 -11.89 3.40 5.02
CA ILE A 23 -10.77 4.08 4.37
C ILE A 23 -9.62 3.09 4.27
N LEU A 24 -9.26 2.73 3.06
CA LEU A 24 -8.06 1.96 2.78
C LEU A 24 -7.04 2.84 2.06
N LEU A 25 -5.76 2.52 2.18
CA LEU A 25 -4.71 3.05 1.31
C LEU A 25 -3.67 1.98 1.06
N ALA A 26 -2.94 2.10 -0.05
CA ALA A 26 -1.77 1.27 -0.30
C ALA A 26 -0.47 2.05 -0.04
N ALA A 27 0.52 1.36 0.51
CA ALA A 27 1.89 1.83 0.65
C ALA A 27 2.84 0.67 0.35
N ASN A 28 3.77 0.89 -0.59
CA ASN A 28 4.75 -0.08 -1.04
C ASN A 28 4.13 -1.46 -1.40
N GLY A 29 3.02 -1.45 -2.14
CA GLY A 29 2.33 -2.67 -2.57
C GLY A 29 1.48 -3.37 -1.50
N LYS A 30 1.40 -2.84 -0.27
CA LYS A 30 0.56 -3.37 0.82
C LYS A 30 -0.62 -2.44 1.09
N ILE A 31 -1.80 -3.01 1.32
CA ILE A 31 -3.05 -2.32 1.60
C ILE A 31 -3.32 -2.35 3.11
N PHE A 32 -3.65 -1.19 3.67
CA PHE A 32 -3.91 -1.01 5.09
C PHE A 32 -5.30 -0.43 5.34
N ASP A 33 -5.99 -0.94 6.36
CA ASP A 33 -7.24 -0.36 6.86
C ASP A 33 -6.93 0.79 7.82
N VAL A 34 -7.01 2.01 7.29
CA VAL A 34 -6.76 3.25 8.02
C VAL A 34 -8.05 3.89 8.53
N THR A 35 -9.17 3.16 8.56
CA THR A 35 -10.47 3.67 9.01
C THR A 35 -10.41 4.22 10.44
N ARG A 36 -9.64 3.59 11.35
CA ARG A 36 -9.40 4.11 12.72
C ARG A 36 -8.72 5.49 12.73
N GLY A 37 -8.03 5.84 11.65
CA GLY A 37 -7.39 7.13 11.39
C GLY A 37 -8.28 8.13 10.64
N LYS A 38 -9.61 7.97 10.61
CA LYS A 38 -10.55 8.81 9.83
C LYS A 38 -10.37 10.32 9.99
N ARG A 39 -9.92 10.82 11.14
CA ARG A 39 -9.61 12.25 11.32
C ARG A 39 -8.49 12.78 10.42
N PHE A 40 -7.61 11.88 9.95
CA PHE A 40 -6.48 12.18 9.09
C PHE A 40 -6.78 11.85 7.63
N TYR A 41 -7.24 10.64 7.36
CA TYR A 41 -7.44 10.12 5.99
C TYR A 41 -8.88 10.22 5.50
N GLY A 42 -9.84 10.55 6.36
CA GLY A 42 -11.23 10.68 5.93
C GLY A 42 -11.48 11.98 5.15
N PRO A 43 -12.68 12.14 4.59
CA PRO A 43 -13.07 13.35 3.88
C PRO A 43 -12.82 14.61 4.72
N GLY A 44 -12.06 15.56 4.16
CA GLY A 44 -11.67 16.81 4.84
C GLY A 44 -10.49 16.70 5.80
N GLY A 45 -9.93 15.51 6.00
CA GLY A 45 -8.71 15.31 6.77
C GLY A 45 -7.45 15.75 6.01
N PRO A 46 -6.36 16.08 6.71
CA PRO A 46 -5.11 16.57 6.11
C PRO A 46 -4.45 15.58 5.13
N TYR A 47 -4.73 14.28 5.28
CA TYR A 47 -4.22 13.21 4.41
C TYR A 47 -5.34 12.53 3.61
N GLY A 48 -6.47 13.23 3.44
CA GLY A 48 -7.64 12.68 2.74
C GLY A 48 -7.38 12.32 1.27
N LEU A 49 -6.35 12.89 0.64
CA LEU A 49 -5.95 12.55 -0.72
C LEU A 49 -5.42 11.11 -0.86
N PHE A 50 -4.96 10.50 0.22
CA PHE A 50 -4.44 9.13 0.23
C PHE A 50 -5.56 8.08 0.24
N ALA A 51 -6.79 8.48 0.60
CA ALA A 51 -7.92 7.58 0.77
C ALA A 51 -8.29 6.89 -0.54
N GLY A 52 -8.33 5.56 -0.53
CA GLY A 52 -8.64 4.71 -1.69
C GLY A 52 -7.55 4.72 -2.77
N ARG A 53 -6.31 5.10 -2.45
CA ARG A 53 -5.23 5.23 -3.43
C ARG A 53 -3.95 4.52 -3.02
N ASP A 54 -3.08 4.33 -4.01
CA ASP A 54 -1.67 4.06 -3.75
C ASP A 54 -0.96 5.36 -3.36
N ALA A 55 -0.59 5.45 -2.08
CA ALA A 55 0.10 6.60 -1.51
C ALA A 55 1.62 6.48 -1.62
N SER A 56 2.16 5.42 -2.21
CA SER A 56 3.59 5.11 -2.20
C SER A 56 4.45 6.26 -2.71
N ARG A 57 4.15 6.80 -3.90
CA ARG A 57 4.89 7.92 -4.48
C ARG A 57 4.74 9.21 -3.66
N ALA A 58 3.55 9.49 -3.15
CA ALA A 58 3.29 10.65 -2.30
C ALA A 58 4.14 10.61 -1.02
N LEU A 59 4.21 9.44 -0.38
CA LEU A 59 5.03 9.19 0.81
C LEU A 59 6.53 9.27 0.49
N ALA A 60 6.95 8.68 -0.63
CA ALA A 60 8.34 8.70 -1.08
C ALA A 60 8.87 10.11 -1.39
N THR A 61 7.99 10.98 -1.89
CA THR A 61 8.32 12.35 -2.31
C THR A 61 7.90 13.42 -1.31
N PHE A 62 7.28 13.03 -0.19
CA PHE A 62 6.67 13.93 0.79
C PHE A 62 5.70 14.95 0.15
N SER A 63 5.00 14.54 -0.90
CA SER A 63 4.06 15.39 -1.63
C SER A 63 2.61 15.13 -1.21
N MET A 64 1.81 16.20 -1.21
CA MET A 64 0.35 16.16 -0.98
C MET A 64 -0.40 16.81 -2.15
N THR A 65 0.17 16.74 -3.36
CA THR A 65 -0.45 17.30 -4.57
C THR A 65 -1.11 16.20 -5.39
N GLU A 66 -2.22 16.50 -6.07
CA GLU A 66 -2.99 15.48 -6.80
C GLU A 66 -2.17 14.81 -7.93
N ASP A 67 -1.18 15.50 -8.50
CA ASP A 67 -0.38 15.03 -9.64
C ASP A 67 0.54 13.85 -9.33
N VAL A 68 0.86 13.60 -8.06
CA VAL A 68 1.67 12.43 -7.67
C VAL A 68 0.84 11.15 -7.53
N PHE A 69 -0.49 11.24 -7.57
CA PHE A 69 -1.38 10.08 -7.52
C PHE A 69 -1.71 9.61 -8.92
N ARG A 70 -1.32 8.38 -9.24
CA ARG A 70 -1.65 7.76 -10.51
C ARG A 70 -3.06 7.21 -10.50
N ASN A 71 -3.68 7.23 -11.68
CA ASN A 71 -4.97 6.60 -11.89
C ASN A 71 -4.87 5.12 -12.29
N GLU A 72 -3.66 4.64 -12.51
CA GLU A 72 -3.33 3.25 -12.82
C GLU A 72 -2.22 2.81 -11.88
N TYR A 73 -1.85 1.53 -11.93
CA TYR A 73 -0.75 1.01 -11.14
C TYR A 73 0.52 1.85 -11.36
N ASP A 74 1.13 2.31 -10.27
CA ASP A 74 2.31 3.17 -10.30
C ASP A 74 3.57 2.33 -10.17
N ASP A 75 4.35 2.21 -11.25
CA ASP A 75 5.68 1.62 -11.16
C ASP A 75 6.64 2.59 -10.47
N LEU A 76 7.20 2.16 -9.35
CA LEU A 76 8.11 2.94 -8.51
C LEU A 76 9.58 2.69 -8.85
N SER A 77 9.87 1.97 -9.93
CA SER A 77 11.24 1.70 -10.39
C SER A 77 12.05 2.95 -10.73
N ASP A 78 11.38 4.09 -10.93
CA ASP A 78 11.97 5.41 -11.19
C ASP A 78 12.39 6.15 -9.91
N LEU A 79 12.01 5.66 -8.72
CA LEU A 79 12.37 6.29 -7.46
C LEU A 79 13.85 6.09 -7.12
N THR A 80 14.45 7.12 -6.54
CA THR A 80 15.82 7.05 -6.00
C THR A 80 15.88 6.15 -4.76
N SER A 81 17.08 5.69 -4.39
CA SER A 81 17.28 4.85 -3.20
C SER A 81 16.74 5.49 -1.91
N MET A 82 16.91 6.81 -1.75
CA MET A 82 16.42 7.54 -0.57
C MET A 82 14.89 7.65 -0.53
N GLN A 83 14.26 7.83 -1.69
CA GLN A 83 12.80 7.82 -1.82
C GLN A 83 12.22 6.43 -1.54
N MET A 84 12.89 5.38 -2.03
CA MET A 84 12.52 4.00 -1.74
C MET A 84 12.73 3.61 -0.27
N GLU A 85 13.75 4.14 0.40
CA GLU A 85 13.92 3.99 1.85
C GLU A 85 12.76 4.66 2.60
N SER A 86 12.41 5.89 2.22
CA SER A 86 11.30 6.63 2.83
C SER A 86 9.97 5.88 2.75
N VAL A 87 9.62 5.30 1.58
CA VAL A 87 8.36 4.55 1.46
C VAL A 87 8.35 3.24 2.25
N ARG A 88 9.51 2.58 2.40
CA ARG A 88 9.65 1.37 3.23
C ARG A 88 9.47 1.69 4.72
N GLU A 89 10.04 2.80 5.19
CA GLU A 89 9.83 3.27 6.56
C GLU A 89 8.37 3.58 6.83
N TRP A 90 7.69 4.25 5.90
CA TRP A 90 6.26 4.50 6.01
C TRP A 90 5.45 3.22 6.04
N GLU A 91 5.72 2.28 5.14
CA GLU A 91 5.05 0.97 5.11
C GLU A 91 5.22 0.22 6.45
N MET A 92 6.41 0.23 7.04
CA MET A 92 6.65 -0.35 8.36
C MET A 92 5.80 0.32 9.45
N GLN A 93 5.72 1.65 9.46
CA GLN A 93 4.86 2.37 10.39
C GLN A 93 3.37 2.07 10.19
N PHE A 94 2.93 1.87 8.94
CA PHE A 94 1.55 1.45 8.66
C PHE A 94 1.29 0.04 9.17
N THR A 95 2.21 -0.90 8.95
CA THR A 95 2.15 -2.28 9.44
C THR A 95 2.07 -2.35 10.97
N GLU A 96 2.78 -1.49 11.69
CA GLU A 96 2.71 -1.43 13.15
C GLU A 96 1.39 -0.84 13.68
N LYS A 97 0.80 0.10 12.93
CA LYS A 97 -0.28 0.95 13.44
C LYS A 97 -1.68 0.55 12.96
N TYR A 98 -1.78 -0.03 11.77
CA TYR A 98 -3.04 -0.30 11.09
C TYR A 98 -3.13 -1.76 10.66
N ASP A 99 -4.35 -2.20 10.37
CA ASP A 99 -4.59 -3.60 10.01
C ASP A 99 -4.18 -3.84 8.56
N TYR A 100 -3.27 -4.79 8.33
CA TYR A 100 -2.92 -5.23 6.98
C TYR A 100 -4.08 -6.00 6.35
N VAL A 101 -4.53 -5.53 5.18
CA VAL A 101 -5.67 -6.09 4.45
C VAL A 101 -5.21 -7.04 3.34
N GLY A 102 -4.16 -6.71 2.62
CA GLY A 102 -3.71 -7.53 1.48
C GLY A 102 -2.76 -6.75 0.57
N ARG A 103 -2.49 -7.27 -0.61
CA ARG A 103 -1.57 -6.66 -1.58
C ARG A 103 -2.32 -5.82 -2.60
N LEU A 104 -1.69 -4.73 -3.02
CA LEU A 104 -2.10 -4.00 -4.21
C LEU A 104 -1.56 -4.74 -5.43
N LEU A 105 -2.45 -5.29 -6.24
CA LEU A 105 -2.10 -6.14 -7.37
C LEU A 105 -1.50 -5.34 -8.52
N LYS A 106 -0.41 -5.86 -9.08
CA LYS A 106 0.14 -5.37 -10.35
C LYS A 106 -0.78 -5.78 -11.52
N PRO A 107 -0.73 -5.08 -12.66
CA PRO A 107 -1.46 -5.49 -13.85
C PRO A 107 -1.12 -6.94 -14.24
N GLY A 108 -2.15 -7.80 -14.31
CA GLY A 108 -2.01 -9.23 -14.64
C GLY A 108 -1.70 -10.15 -13.45
N GLU A 109 -1.53 -9.63 -12.24
CA GLU A 109 -1.35 -10.44 -11.04
C GLU A 109 -2.69 -11.02 -10.56
N GLN A 110 -2.67 -12.26 -10.09
CA GLN A 110 -3.85 -12.93 -9.54
C GLN A 110 -3.94 -12.73 -8.01
N PRO A 111 -5.14 -12.51 -7.44
CA PRO A 111 -5.35 -12.50 -6.01
C PRO A 111 -4.92 -13.84 -5.37
N ARG A 112 -4.30 -13.78 -4.19
CA ARG A 112 -4.07 -14.98 -3.37
C ARG A 112 -5.35 -15.35 -2.61
N ASP A 113 -5.51 -16.64 -2.35
CA ASP A 113 -6.52 -17.12 -1.41
C ASP A 113 -5.94 -17.04 0.01
N TYR A 114 -6.71 -16.45 0.92
CA TYR A 114 -6.34 -16.26 2.33
C TYR A 114 -6.96 -17.35 3.23
N THR A 115 -7.60 -18.37 2.66
CA THR A 115 -8.06 -19.53 3.43
C THR A 115 -6.89 -20.48 3.68
N ASP A 116 -6.53 -20.66 4.96
CA ASP A 116 -5.51 -21.59 5.50
C ASP A 116 -4.03 -21.24 5.27
N THR A 117 -3.51 -20.27 6.03
CA THR A 117 -2.32 -20.46 6.90
C THR A 117 -2.20 -19.33 7.92
N GLU A 118 -2.01 -19.70 9.18
CA GLU A 118 -1.56 -18.82 10.25
C GLU A 118 -0.14 -18.30 9.93
N ASP A 119 0.09 -17.00 10.13
CA ASP A 119 1.40 -16.33 10.26
C ASP A 119 2.53 -16.66 9.25
N GLU A 120 2.68 -15.87 8.18
CA GLU A 120 3.96 -15.78 7.46
C GLU A 120 4.46 -14.33 7.31
N GLN A 121 5.04 -13.82 8.39
CA GLN A 121 6.11 -12.81 8.32
C GLN A 121 7.38 -13.46 7.76
N SER A 122 7.52 -13.68 6.43
CA SER A 122 8.82 -14.16 5.89
C SER A 122 9.07 -14.06 4.37
N GLU A 123 8.26 -13.38 3.55
CA GLU A 123 8.57 -13.34 2.10
C GLU A 123 9.68 -12.34 1.69
N ASP A 124 10.04 -11.35 2.52
CA ASP A 124 11.05 -10.33 2.16
C ASP A 124 12.52 -10.81 2.20
N GLN A 125 12.81 -12.03 2.70
CA GLN A 125 14.20 -12.54 2.77
C GLN A 125 14.63 -13.37 1.55
N LYS A 126 13.71 -13.80 0.68
CA LYS A 126 14.07 -14.73 -0.39
C LYS A 126 14.78 -14.05 -1.57
N ASP A 127 14.42 -12.81 -1.88
CA ASP A 127 14.93 -12.07 -3.04
C ASP A 127 16.38 -11.57 -2.87
N LYS A 128 16.85 -11.37 -1.62
CA LYS A 128 18.27 -11.02 -1.37
C LYS A 128 19.23 -12.18 -1.58
N SER A 129 18.79 -13.42 -1.35
CA SER A 129 19.67 -14.60 -1.43
C SER A 129 19.97 -15.07 -2.86
N GLU A 130 19.16 -14.65 -3.84
CA GLU A 130 19.32 -15.06 -5.23
C GLU A 130 20.21 -14.08 -6.03
N SER A 131 20.31 -12.82 -5.60
CA SER A 131 21.19 -11.82 -6.21
C SER A 131 22.68 -12.01 -5.83
N GLU A 132 22.98 -12.55 -4.64
CA GLU A 132 24.37 -12.76 -4.19
C GLU A 132 25.04 -14.02 -4.75
N LYS A 133 24.31 -14.91 -5.44
CA LYS A 133 24.87 -16.15 -6.02
C LYS A 133 25.33 -16.06 -7.48
N LYS A 134 25.24 -14.90 -8.12
CA LYS A 134 25.60 -14.72 -9.55
C LYS A 134 26.92 -13.99 -9.81
N THR A 135 27.76 -13.81 -8.79
CA THR A 135 29.11 -13.26 -8.97
C THR A 135 30.15 -14.21 -8.36
N ASP A 136 30.45 -15.29 -9.07
CA ASP A 136 31.77 -15.94 -9.09
C ASP A 136 31.95 -16.66 -10.43
#